data_AF-A0A2M9ZSZ7-F1
#
_entry.id   AF-A0A2M9ZSZ7-F1
#
_cell.length_a   1.000
_cell.length_b   1.000
_cell.length_c   1.000
_cell.angle_alpha   90.00
_cell.angle_beta   90.00
_cell.angle_gamma   90.00
#
_symmetry.space_group_name_H-M   'P 1'
#
loop_
_entity.id
_entity.type
_entity.pdbx_description
1 polymer ?
#
loop_
_entity_poly.entity_id
_entity_poly.type
_entity_poly.pdbx_seq_one_letter_code
_entity_poly.pdbx_strand_id
1 'polypeptide(L)'
;MFIPPDIGSIREFRKLLRESLVENRFSSKFIQQIELAADEALTNSISANCNSFCQETIICRWILRDSKITLWIVDYGKGLKAEKLEAACSKEKHSSLHELLEKVAKHQENKCEVLPFKGKLVSHRNLGKGLQIMHTLMDSVKVFYHSMEGRISMDPKADNIRGSIIELAFDAKKHSA
;
A
#
# COMPACT_ATOMS: atom_id res chain seq x y z
N MET A 1 10.37 7.87 6.68
CA MET A 1 10.45 8.70 5.47
C MET A 1 9.19 9.55 5.39
N PHE A 2 9.31 10.79 4.93
CA PHE A 2 8.18 11.66 4.62
C PHE A 2 8.22 11.90 3.11
N ILE A 3 7.13 11.62 2.40
CA ILE A 3 7.07 11.77 0.94
C ILE A 3 5.86 12.60 0.50
N PRO A 4 6.00 13.47 -0.50
CA PRO A 4 4.87 14.20 -1.05
C PRO A 4 3.88 13.21 -1.71
N PRO A 5 2.59 13.57 -1.81
CA PRO A 5 1.58 12.78 -2.51
C PRO A 5 1.77 12.86 -4.04
N ASP A 6 2.91 12.36 -4.53
CA ASP A 6 3.34 12.36 -5.93
C ASP A 6 3.95 11.01 -6.28
N ILE A 7 3.50 10.39 -7.38
CA ILE A 7 3.94 9.05 -7.79
C ILE A 7 5.42 9.01 -8.18
N GLY A 8 6.04 10.15 -8.46
CA GLY A 8 7.50 10.27 -8.62
C GLY A 8 8.29 9.90 -7.36
N SER A 9 7.66 9.97 -6.18
CA SER A 9 8.28 9.63 -4.89
C SER A 9 8.38 8.13 -4.62
N ILE A 10 7.57 7.33 -5.31
CA ILE A 10 7.53 5.86 -5.14
C ILE A 10 8.90 5.24 -5.41
N ARG A 11 9.62 5.73 -6.43
CA ARG A 11 10.93 5.20 -6.80
C ARG A 11 11.96 5.34 -5.68
N GLU A 12 11.99 6.50 -5.03
CA GLU A 12 12.93 6.75 -3.93
C GLU A 12 12.56 5.93 -2.69
N PHE A 13 11.27 5.89 -2.37
CA PHE A 13 10.76 5.03 -1.29
C PHE A 13 11.14 3.56 -1.51
N ARG A 14 10.90 3.02 -2.70
CA ARG A 14 11.24 1.63 -3.06
C ARG A 14 12.73 1.35 -2.93
N LYS A 15 13.57 2.29 -3.39
CA LYS A 15 15.02 2.17 -3.28
C LYS A 15 15.46 2.02 -1.82
N LEU A 16 15.02 2.92 -0.93
CA LEU A 16 15.37 2.87 0.50
C LEU A 16 14.81 1.62 1.21
N LEU A 17 13.59 1.21 0.86
CA LEU A 17 12.99 -0.01 1.38
C LEU A 17 13.82 -1.24 0.97
N ARG A 18 14.23 -1.32 -0.29
CA ARG A 18 15.07 -2.40 -0.82
C ARG A 18 16.41 -2.47 -0.10
N GLU A 19 17.10 -1.35 0.03
CA GLU A 19 18.39 -1.26 0.72
C GLU A 19 18.27 -1.84 2.13
N SER A 20 17.25 -1.42 2.88
CA SER A 20 16.96 -1.91 4.22
C SER A 20 16.68 -3.43 4.26
N LEU A 21 15.94 -3.97 3.30
CA LEU A 21 15.65 -5.40 3.19
C LEU A 21 16.89 -6.24 2.82
N VAL A 22 17.72 -5.74 1.91
CA VAL A 22 18.99 -6.39 1.50
C VAL A 22 19.96 -6.46 2.68
N GLU A 23 20.12 -5.35 3.41
CA GLU A 23 20.95 -5.30 4.62
C GLU A 23 20.50 -6.32 5.67
N ASN A 24 19.20 -6.60 5.73
CA ASN A 24 18.59 -7.59 6.64
C ASN A 24 18.45 -8.98 6.02
N ARG A 25 19.17 -9.26 4.92
CA ARG A 25 19.30 -10.59 4.28
C ARG A 25 17.98 -11.21 3.82
N PHE A 26 17.01 -10.39 3.43
CA PHE A 26 15.82 -10.90 2.74
C PHE A 26 16.21 -11.42 1.35
N SER A 27 15.57 -12.50 0.90
CA SER A 27 15.79 -13.03 -0.44
C SER A 27 15.23 -12.08 -1.50
N SER A 28 15.81 -12.10 -2.71
CA SER A 28 15.33 -11.28 -3.84
C SER A 28 13.83 -11.52 -4.13
N LYS A 29 13.37 -12.77 -3.99
CA LYS A 29 11.96 -13.14 -4.13
C LYS A 29 11.07 -12.40 -3.11
N PHE A 30 11.45 -12.39 -1.83
CA PHE A 30 10.69 -11.71 -0.79
C PHE A 30 10.75 -10.20 -0.93
N ILE A 31 11.90 -9.66 -1.33
CA ILE A 31 12.06 -8.23 -1.62
C ILE A 31 11.05 -7.79 -2.67
N GLN A 32 10.95 -8.50 -3.80
CA GLN A 32 10.00 -8.15 -4.87
C GLN A 32 8.54 -8.18 -4.39
N GLN A 33 8.17 -9.15 -3.55
CA GLN A 33 6.81 -9.24 -2.99
C GLN A 33 6.49 -8.06 -2.06
N ILE A 34 7.41 -7.75 -1.15
CA ILE A 34 7.27 -6.65 -0.19
C ILE A 34 7.21 -5.31 -0.94
N GLU A 35 8.07 -5.10 -1.93
CA GLU A 35 8.07 -3.90 -2.76
C GLU A 35 6.76 -3.70 -3.52
N LEU A 36 6.24 -4.76 -4.15
CA LEU A 36 4.98 -4.68 -4.88
C LEU A 36 3.82 -4.33 -3.94
N ALA A 37 3.74 -4.97 -2.76
CA ALA A 37 2.71 -4.63 -1.77
C ALA A 37 2.86 -3.17 -1.27
N ALA A 38 4.09 -2.72 -1.05
CA ALA A 38 4.38 -1.37 -0.58
C ALA A 38 4.07 -0.30 -1.64
N ASP A 39 4.38 -0.58 -2.92
CA ASP A 39 4.03 0.28 -4.05
C ASP A 39 2.50 0.44 -4.17
N GLU A 40 1.74 -0.64 -4.01
CA GLU A 40 0.28 -0.61 -4.05
C GLU A 40 -0.30 0.18 -2.87
N ALA A 41 0.19 -0.04 -1.65
CA ALA A 41 -0.22 0.74 -0.48
C ALA A 41 0.06 2.23 -0.66
N LEU A 42 1.24 2.57 -1.18
CA LEU A 42 1.64 3.94 -1.36
C LEU A 42 0.86 4.63 -2.50
N THR A 43 0.62 3.92 -3.60
CA THR A 43 -0.20 4.43 -4.71
C THR A 43 -1.63 4.73 -4.24
N ASN A 44 -2.21 3.85 -3.42
CA ASN A 44 -3.52 4.09 -2.80
C ASN A 44 -3.52 5.33 -1.89
N SER A 45 -2.45 5.50 -1.12
CA SER A 45 -2.27 6.65 -0.22
C SER A 45 -2.16 7.97 -0.99
N ILE A 46 -1.39 7.98 -2.09
CA ILE A 46 -1.28 9.13 -2.99
C ILE A 46 -2.64 9.46 -3.62
N SER A 47 -3.33 8.45 -4.17
CA SER A 47 -4.68 8.62 -4.73
C SER A 47 -5.66 9.18 -3.71
N ALA A 48 -5.64 8.69 -2.46
CA ALA A 48 -6.51 9.18 -1.40
C ALA A 48 -6.25 10.65 -1.06
N ASN A 49 -4.98 11.06 -0.94
CA ASN A 49 -4.61 12.46 -0.72
C ASN A 49 -5.05 13.35 -1.89
N CYS A 50 -4.75 12.97 -3.14
CA CYS A 50 -5.10 13.73 -4.33
C CYS A 50 -6.61 13.93 -4.47
N ASN A 51 -7.39 12.85 -4.30
CA ASN A 51 -8.86 12.90 -4.38
C ASN A 51 -9.51 13.70 -3.25
N SER A 52 -8.77 13.94 -2.17
CA SER A 52 -9.21 14.73 -1.02
C SER A 52 -8.68 16.16 -1.04
N PHE A 53 -7.96 16.55 -2.09
CA PHE A 53 -7.23 17.82 -2.18
C PHE A 53 -6.29 18.06 -0.99
N CYS A 54 -5.79 16.98 -0.39
CA CYS A 54 -4.88 17.03 0.74
C CYS A 54 -3.43 17.08 0.25
N GLN A 55 -2.72 18.13 0.63
CA GLN A 55 -1.30 18.34 0.29
C GLN A 55 -0.36 17.86 1.41
N GLU A 56 -0.91 17.26 2.47
CA GLU A 56 -0.09 16.74 3.56
C GLU A 56 0.80 15.59 3.09
N THR A 57 1.94 15.49 3.76
CA THR A 57 2.99 14.54 3.42
C THR A 57 2.59 13.14 3.91
N ILE A 58 2.79 12.13 3.07
CA ILE A 58 2.58 10.73 3.44
C ILE A 58 3.79 10.27 4.27
N ILE A 59 3.52 9.57 5.37
CA ILE A 59 4.55 9.07 6.28
C ILE A 59 4.74 7.57 6.04
N CYS A 60 5.93 7.17 5.63
CA CYS A 60 6.30 5.76 5.51
C CYS A 60 7.31 5.39 6.61
N ARG A 61 6.98 4.40 7.44
CA ARG A 61 7.86 3.87 8.49
C ARG A 61 7.92 2.37 8.40
N TRP A 62 9.09 1.78 8.54
CA TRP A 62 9.21 0.35 8.66
C TRP A 62 10.17 -0.02 9.79
N ILE A 63 9.93 -1.19 10.36
CA ILE A 63 10.80 -1.83 11.35
C ILE A 63 11.12 -3.22 10.84
N LEU A 64 12.39 -3.57 10.92
CA LEU A 64 12.89 -4.91 10.66
C LEU A 64 13.32 -5.53 11.98
N ARG A 65 12.82 -6.74 12.26
CA ARG A 65 13.23 -7.57 13.41
C ARG A 65 13.36 -9.00 12.95
N ASP A 66 14.57 -9.54 13.02
CA ASP A 66 14.89 -10.87 12.53
C ASP A 66 14.48 -11.05 11.05
N SER A 67 13.60 -12.00 10.77
CA SER A 67 13.02 -12.31 9.45
C SER A 67 11.75 -11.53 9.14
N LYS A 68 11.38 -10.55 9.97
CA LYS A 68 10.09 -9.86 9.90
C LYS A 68 10.26 -8.40 9.54
N ILE A 69 9.42 -7.94 8.61
CA ILE A 69 9.19 -6.53 8.35
C ILE A 69 7.78 -6.15 8.79
N THR A 70 7.64 -4.97 9.39
CA THR A 70 6.35 -4.27 9.52
C THR A 70 6.51 -2.88 8.93
N LEU A 71 5.65 -2.54 7.97
CA LEU A 71 5.61 -1.27 7.26
C LEU A 71 4.29 -0.57 7.55
N TRP A 72 4.36 0.68 7.94
CA TRP A 72 3.23 1.58 8.11
C TRP A 72 3.30 2.69 7.06
N ILE A 73 2.20 2.91 6.37
CA ILE A 73 2.00 4.04 5.45
C ILE A 73 0.82 4.84 5.99
N VAL A 74 1.08 6.08 6.39
CA VAL A 74 0.10 7.01 6.94
C VAL A 74 -0.21 8.08 5.90
N ASP A 75 -1.46 8.16 5.49
CA ASP A 75 -1.97 9.19 4.58
C ASP A 75 -2.95 10.12 5.32
N TYR A 76 -3.29 11.23 4.70
CA TYR A 76 -4.20 12.24 5.24
C TYR A 76 -5.35 12.52 4.26
N GLY A 77 -5.74 11.50 3.50
CA GLY A 77 -6.90 11.53 2.61
C GLY A 77 -8.20 11.24 3.36
N LYS A 78 -9.32 11.09 2.64
CA LYS A 78 -10.60 10.70 3.24
C LYS A 78 -10.65 9.26 3.79
N GLY A 79 -9.51 8.56 3.83
CA GLY A 79 -9.40 7.16 4.21
C GLY A 79 -9.98 6.19 3.17
N LEU A 80 -9.67 4.91 3.34
CA LEU A 80 -10.26 3.84 2.54
C LEU A 80 -11.69 3.54 3.00
N LYS A 81 -12.68 3.56 2.10
CA LYS A 81 -14.07 3.28 2.47
C LYS A 81 -14.33 1.78 2.74
N ALA A 82 -15.28 1.50 3.63
CA ALA A 82 -15.69 0.15 4.03
C ALA A 82 -16.03 -0.75 2.82
N GLU A 83 -16.75 -0.23 1.83
CA GLU A 83 -17.21 -1.03 0.68
C GLU A 83 -16.03 -1.50 -0.18
N LYS A 84 -14.95 -0.71 -0.24
CA LYS A 84 -13.72 -1.10 -0.95
C LYS A 84 -12.95 -2.18 -0.19
N LEU A 85 -12.99 -2.15 1.14
CA LEU A 85 -12.37 -3.16 2.00
C LEU A 85 -13.11 -4.51 1.86
N GLU A 86 -14.44 -4.47 1.94
CA GLU A 86 -15.31 -5.65 1.80
C GLU A 86 -15.21 -6.27 0.39
N ALA A 87 -15.16 -5.46 -0.66
CA ALA A 87 -14.97 -5.93 -2.03
C ALA A 87 -13.60 -6.56 -2.28
N ALA A 88 -12.58 -6.19 -1.51
CA ALA A 88 -11.24 -6.78 -1.59
C ALA A 88 -11.20 -8.16 -0.92
N CYS A 89 -11.87 -8.31 0.23
CA CYS A 89 -11.92 -9.54 1.02
C CYS A 89 -12.88 -10.61 0.46
N SER A 90 -13.90 -10.21 -0.29
CA SER A 90 -14.98 -11.11 -0.78
C SER A 90 -14.68 -11.83 -2.09
N LYS A 91 -13.59 -11.51 -2.80
CA LYS A 91 -13.23 -12.18 -4.06
C LYS A 91 -12.37 -13.42 -3.81
N GLU A 92 -12.69 -14.47 -4.58
CA GLU A 92 -12.13 -15.82 -4.51
C GLU A 92 -10.62 -15.86 -4.27
N LYS A 93 -10.20 -16.75 -3.35
CA LYS A 93 -8.79 -17.12 -3.17
C LYS A 93 -8.25 -17.59 -4.52
N HIS A 94 -7.31 -16.84 -5.08
CA HIS A 94 -6.64 -17.21 -6.31
C HIS A 94 -5.85 -18.51 -6.11
N SER A 95 -5.89 -19.40 -7.10
CA SER A 95 -5.26 -20.73 -7.00
C SER A 95 -3.72 -20.64 -6.98
N SER A 96 -3.15 -19.57 -7.54
CA SER A 96 -1.72 -19.28 -7.50
C SER A 96 -1.41 -17.78 -7.59
N LEU A 97 -0.24 -17.38 -7.08
CA LEU A 97 0.28 -16.00 -7.20
C LEU A 97 0.45 -15.59 -8.67
N HIS A 98 0.83 -16.52 -9.55
CA HIS A 98 1.02 -16.25 -10.97
C HIS A 98 -0.31 -15.87 -11.65
N GLU A 99 -1.36 -16.64 -11.39
CA GLU A 99 -2.71 -16.38 -11.91
C GLU A 99 -3.27 -15.04 -11.40
N LEU A 100 -2.96 -14.65 -10.16
CA LEU A 100 -3.29 -13.32 -9.64
C LEU A 100 -2.57 -12.23 -10.43
N LEU A 101 -1.26 -12.35 -10.65
CA LEU A 101 -0.47 -11.35 -11.36
C LEU A 101 -0.93 -11.16 -12.81
N GLU A 102 -1.29 -12.24 -13.50
CA GLU A 102 -1.87 -12.18 -14.85
C GLU A 102 -3.24 -11.49 -14.87
N LYS A 103 -4.13 -11.82 -13.92
CA LYS A 103 -5.43 -11.16 -13.78
C LYS A 103 -5.31 -9.69 -13.41
N VAL A 104 -4.30 -9.34 -12.61
CA VAL A 104 -3.97 -7.96 -12.26
C VAL A 104 -3.49 -7.21 -13.49
N ALA A 105 -2.54 -7.76 -14.25
CA ALA A 105 -2.03 -7.14 -15.48
C ALA A 105 -3.18 -6.83 -16.46
N LYS A 106 -4.08 -7.80 -16.70
CA LYS A 106 -5.26 -7.63 -17.56
C LYS A 106 -6.27 -6.61 -17.02
N HIS A 107 -6.37 -6.45 -15.69
CA HIS A 107 -7.26 -5.44 -15.08
C HIS A 107 -6.69 -4.02 -15.20
N GLN A 108 -5.37 -3.88 -15.04
CA GLN A 108 -4.66 -2.60 -15.14
C GLN A 108 -4.76 -1.98 -16.55
N GLU A 109 -5.01 -2.77 -17.59
CA GLU A 109 -5.26 -2.25 -18.94
C GLU A 109 -6.57 -1.43 -19.07
N ASN A 110 -7.53 -1.60 -18.15
CA ASN A 110 -8.91 -1.13 -18.33
C ASN A 110 -9.35 0.00 -17.39
N LYS A 111 -8.50 0.44 -16.45
CA LYS A 111 -8.82 1.54 -15.52
C LYS A 111 -7.67 2.53 -15.39
N CYS A 112 -8.01 3.81 -15.42
CA CYS A 112 -7.05 4.89 -15.26
C CYS A 112 -7.54 5.92 -14.25
N GLU A 113 -6.62 6.40 -13.42
CA GLU A 113 -6.78 7.63 -12.63
C GLU A 113 -5.68 8.62 -12.99
N VAL A 114 -5.95 9.90 -12.77
CA VAL A 114 -4.98 10.97 -13.03
C VAL A 114 -4.27 11.29 -11.73
N LEU A 115 -2.96 11.03 -11.68
CA LEU A 115 -2.12 11.25 -10.50
C LEU A 115 -0.94 12.18 -10.82
N PRO A 116 -0.43 12.94 -9.84
CA PRO A 116 0.72 13.83 -10.04
C PRO A 116 2.04 13.05 -10.12
N PHE A 117 2.82 13.32 -11.16
CA PHE A 117 4.18 12.85 -11.38
C PHE A 117 5.11 14.03 -11.60
N LYS A 118 5.99 14.30 -10.63
CA LYS A 118 6.88 15.47 -10.62
C LYS A 118 6.07 16.77 -10.86
N GLY A 119 4.92 16.89 -10.21
CA GLY A 119 4.01 18.03 -10.33
C GLY A 119 3.19 18.10 -11.62
N LYS A 120 3.33 17.14 -12.55
CA LYS A 120 2.49 17.06 -13.75
C LYS A 120 1.44 15.96 -13.62
N LEU A 121 0.20 16.25 -13.98
CA LEU A 121 -0.87 15.26 -13.98
C LEU A 121 -0.65 14.24 -15.10
N VAL A 122 -0.56 12.95 -14.75
CA VAL A 122 -0.38 11.85 -15.70
C VAL A 122 -1.42 10.76 -15.48
N SER A 123 -1.79 10.10 -16.58
CA SER A 123 -2.65 8.91 -16.59
C SER A 123 -1.89 7.74 -15.97
N HIS A 124 -2.38 7.24 -14.83
CA HIS A 124 -1.84 6.06 -14.14
C HIS A 124 -2.80 4.88 -14.28
N ARG A 125 -2.29 3.74 -14.73
CA ARG A 125 -3.09 2.56 -15.15
C ARG A 125 -3.21 1.47 -14.07
N ASN A 126 -2.71 1.66 -12.86
CA ASN A 126 -2.60 0.57 -11.88
C ASN A 126 -3.53 0.72 -10.67
N LEU A 127 -4.86 0.62 -10.87
CA LEU A 127 -5.79 0.86 -9.76
C LEU A 127 -6.95 -0.13 -9.69
N GLY A 128 -7.33 -0.48 -8.45
CA GLY A 128 -8.52 -1.29 -8.13
C GLY A 128 -8.23 -2.71 -7.64
N LYS A 129 -6.97 -3.14 -7.63
CA LYS A 129 -6.53 -4.46 -7.15
C LYS A 129 -5.50 -4.42 -6.02
N GLY A 130 -4.99 -3.23 -5.67
CA GLY A 130 -3.93 -3.06 -4.68
C GLY A 130 -4.18 -3.75 -3.35
N LEU A 131 -5.39 -3.64 -2.78
CA LEU A 131 -5.74 -4.36 -1.54
C LEU A 131 -5.62 -5.87 -1.68
N GLN A 132 -6.06 -6.43 -2.81
CA GLN A 132 -6.00 -7.88 -3.05
C GLN A 132 -4.55 -8.35 -3.24
N ILE A 133 -3.75 -7.55 -3.94
CA ILE A 133 -2.31 -7.77 -4.10
C ILE A 133 -1.64 -7.78 -2.72
N MET A 134 -1.88 -6.76 -1.90
CA MET A 134 -1.33 -6.68 -0.54
C MET A 134 -1.75 -7.88 0.32
N HIS A 135 -3.03 -8.25 0.33
CA HIS A 135 -3.53 -9.40 1.10
C HIS A 135 -2.98 -10.75 0.61
N THR A 136 -2.54 -10.84 -0.65
CA THR A 136 -1.94 -12.07 -1.20
C THR A 136 -0.45 -12.15 -0.92
N LEU A 137 0.25 -11.01 -0.94
CA LEU A 137 1.71 -10.94 -0.82
C LEU A 137 2.21 -10.82 0.62
N MET A 138 1.38 -10.30 1.52
CA MET A 138 1.75 -10.02 2.91
C MET A 138 1.05 -10.97 3.87
N ASP A 139 1.70 -11.28 4.99
CA ASP A 139 1.11 -12.13 6.04
C ASP A 139 -0.01 -11.42 6.80
N SER A 140 0.06 -10.10 6.88
CA SER A 140 -0.96 -9.27 7.51
C SER A 140 -1.07 -7.94 6.79
N VAL A 141 -2.31 -7.53 6.54
CA VAL A 141 -2.67 -6.21 6.06
C VAL A 141 -3.74 -5.70 7.02
N LYS A 142 -3.48 -4.56 7.67
CA LYS A 142 -4.48 -3.89 8.51
C LYS A 142 -4.64 -2.46 8.04
N VAL A 143 -5.87 -1.98 8.13
CA VAL A 143 -6.23 -0.59 7.84
C VAL A 143 -6.78 0.02 9.11
N PHE A 144 -6.15 1.09 9.56
CA PHE A 144 -6.65 1.94 10.63
C PHE A 144 -7.00 3.31 10.06
N TYR A 145 -7.79 4.06 10.81
CA TYR A 145 -8.21 5.42 10.49
C TYR A 145 -7.80 6.33 11.61
N HIS A 146 -7.34 7.53 11.29
CA HIS A 146 -7.03 8.55 12.29
C HIS A 146 -7.91 9.79 12.12
N SER A 147 -8.22 10.45 13.24
CA SER A 147 -8.99 11.69 13.28
C SER A 147 -8.11 12.90 13.63
N MET A 148 -8.64 14.12 13.47
CA MET A 148 -7.93 15.36 13.87
C MET A 148 -7.47 15.36 15.33
N GLU A 149 -8.21 14.67 16.20
CA GLU A 149 -7.94 14.59 17.63
C GLU A 149 -6.84 13.57 17.97
N GLY A 150 -6.23 12.94 16.96
CA GLY A 150 -5.21 11.91 17.14
C GLY A 150 -5.76 10.55 17.57
N ARG A 151 -7.08 10.34 17.52
CA ARG A 151 -7.69 9.04 17.81
C ARG A 151 -7.46 8.09 16.64
N ILE A 152 -7.09 6.84 16.94
CA ILE A 152 -6.95 5.77 15.96
C ILE A 152 -8.12 4.80 16.13
N SER A 153 -8.79 4.45 15.03
CA SER A 153 -9.90 3.51 14.98
C SER A 153 -9.68 2.47 13.88
N MET A 154 -10.28 1.30 14.02
CA MET A 154 -10.41 0.32 12.92
C MET A 154 -11.76 0.44 12.19
N ASP A 155 -12.67 1.28 12.71
CA ASP A 155 -13.98 1.49 12.11
C ASP A 155 -13.90 2.51 10.97
N PRO A 156 -14.16 2.10 9.71
CA PRO A 156 -14.23 3.01 8.56
C PRO A 156 -15.39 4.02 8.63
N LYS A 157 -16.33 3.84 9.57
CA LYS A 157 -17.46 4.74 9.81
C LYS A 157 -17.22 5.67 11.00
N ALA A 158 -16.03 5.66 11.60
CA ALA A 158 -15.69 6.58 12.67
C ALA A 158 -15.90 8.04 12.21
N ASP A 159 -16.41 8.87 13.12
CA ASP A 159 -16.59 10.28 12.84
C ASP A 159 -15.22 10.97 12.66
N ASN A 160 -15.19 12.01 11.83
CA ASN A 160 -14.02 12.89 11.65
C ASN A 160 -12.74 12.19 11.15
N ILE A 161 -12.86 11.13 10.35
CA ILE A 161 -11.70 10.50 9.67
C ILE A 161 -10.97 11.53 8.82
N ARG A 162 -9.65 11.63 9.04
CA ARG A 162 -8.72 12.51 8.33
C ARG A 162 -7.71 11.78 7.48
N GLY A 163 -7.64 10.47 7.59
CA GLY A 163 -6.68 9.66 6.86
C GLY A 163 -6.71 8.21 7.30
N SER A 164 -5.88 7.40 6.65
CA SER A 164 -5.68 6.01 6.99
C SER A 164 -4.23 5.68 7.34
N ILE A 165 -4.07 4.57 8.04
CA ILE A 165 -2.80 3.92 8.31
C ILE A 165 -2.91 2.51 7.73
N ILE A 166 -2.10 2.21 6.72
CA ILE A 166 -1.97 0.86 6.17
C ILE A 166 -0.76 0.21 6.84
N GLU A 167 -1.01 -0.85 7.60
CA GLU A 167 0.03 -1.71 8.18
C GLU A 167 0.18 -2.96 7.30
N LEU A 168 1.40 -3.21 6.81
CA LEU A 168 1.78 -4.40 6.09
C LEU A 168 2.83 -5.16 6.90
N ALA A 169 2.63 -6.46 7.15
CA ALA A 169 3.61 -7.30 7.82
C ALA A 169 3.95 -8.54 6.98
N PHE A 170 5.23 -8.90 6.98
CA PHE A 170 5.75 -10.08 6.27
C PHE A 170 6.84 -10.76 7.11
N ASP A 171 6.80 -12.07 7.21
CA ASP A 171 7.74 -12.93 7.92
C ASP A 171 8.35 -13.97 6.98
N ALA A 172 9.60 -13.76 6.59
CA ALA A 172 10.31 -14.65 5.67
C ALA A 172 10.38 -16.11 6.14
N LYS A 173 10.27 -16.38 7.46
CA LYS A 173 10.25 -17.75 8.01
C LYS A 173 8.98 -18.53 7.65
N LYS A 174 7.86 -17.86 7.38
CA LYS A 174 6.61 -18.52 6.98
C LYS A 174 6.61 -18.98 5.53
N HIS A 175 7.54 -18.47 4.74
CA HIS A 175 7.61 -18.66 3.28
C HIS A 175 8.86 -19.41 2.83
N SER A 176 9.69 -19.86 3.78
CA SER A 176 10.87 -20.68 3.53
C SER A 176 10.46 -22.15 3.56
N ALA A 177 10.00 -22.64 2.41
CA ALA A 177 9.96 -24.05 2.06
C ALA A 177 11.08 -24.34 1.06
#